data_AF-C7M1Z4-F1
#
_entry.id   AF-C7M1Z4-F1
#
_cell.length_a   1.000
_cell.length_b   1.000
_cell.length_c   1.000
_cell.angle_alpha   90.00
_cell.angle_beta   90.00
_cell.angle_gamma   90.00
#
_symmetry.space_group_name_H-M   'P 1'
#
loop_
_entity.id
_entity.type
_entity.pdbx_description
1 polymer ?
#
loop_
_entity_poly.entity_id
_entity_poly.type
_entity_poly.pdbx_seq_one_letter_code
_entity_poly.pdbx_strand_id
1 'polypeptide(L)'
;MKVYQVEKTLVSTNRIPGLKNLPLLVVRERNGSQSVAVDAVGCVPGDWVICVSGSGSRAATGDKDYPTDLTIVGIIDYWDEDG
;
A
#
# COMPACT_ATOMS: atom_id res chain seq x y z
N MET A 1 -11.92 -0.08 2.46
CA MET A 1 -10.81 -0.97 2.05
C MET A 1 -11.02 -1.35 0.60
N LYS A 2 -9.94 -1.51 -0.16
CA LYS A 2 -9.96 -1.90 -1.57
C LYS A 2 -8.85 -2.93 -1.82
N VAL A 3 -9.05 -3.74 -2.86
CA VAL A 3 -8.09 -4.75 -3.30
C VAL A 3 -7.20 -4.19 -4.38
N TYR A 4 -5.89 -4.42 -4.25
CA TYR A 4 -4.89 -4.06 -5.25
C TYR A 4 -3.92 -5.22 -5.48
N GLN A 5 -3.22 -5.20 -6.60
CA GLN A 5 -2.03 -6.02 -6.83
C GLN A 5 -0.78 -5.14 -6.69
N VAL A 6 0.24 -5.63 -5.99
CA VAL A 6 1.54 -4.96 -5.90
C VAL A 6 2.29 -5.14 -7.22
N GLU A 7 2.69 -4.03 -7.86
CA GLU A 7 3.44 -4.10 -9.11
C GLU A 7 4.94 -4.01 -8.90
N LYS A 8 5.40 -3.07 -8.06
CA LYS A 8 6.83 -2.82 -7.83
C LYS A 8 7.06 -1.93 -6.62
N THR A 9 8.28 -2.00 -6.09
CA THR A 9 8.77 -1.03 -5.11
C THR A 9 8.99 0.35 -5.75
N LEU A 10 8.61 1.40 -5.02
CA LEU A 10 8.88 2.79 -5.35
C LEU A 10 9.90 3.37 -4.37
N VAL A 11 10.94 4.03 -4.89
CA VAL A 11 11.98 4.65 -4.07
C VAL A 11 11.86 6.17 -4.17
N SER A 12 11.73 6.83 -3.02
CA SER A 12 11.80 8.29 -2.90
C SER A 12 12.98 8.66 -2.01
N THR A 13 14.05 9.18 -2.62
CA THR A 13 15.30 9.58 -1.94
C THR A 13 15.20 10.97 -1.31
N ASN A 14 14.27 11.82 -1.77
CA ASN A 14 14.02 13.15 -1.23
C ASN A 14 12.57 13.23 -0.72
N ARG A 15 12.39 13.12 0.60
CA ARG A 15 11.09 13.03 1.28
C ARG A 15 11.08 13.90 2.54
N ILE A 16 9.91 14.41 2.91
CA ILE A 16 9.75 15.12 4.18
C ILE A 16 10.05 14.17 5.35
N PRO A 17 10.59 14.66 6.48
CA PRO A 17 10.93 13.81 7.64
C PRO A 17 9.75 12.98 8.16
N GLY A 18 8.52 13.52 8.07
CA GLY A 18 7.29 12.85 8.51
C GLY A 18 6.94 11.58 7.73
N LEU A 19 7.41 11.42 6.49
CA LEU A 19 7.18 10.19 5.72
C LEU A 19 8.07 9.04 6.24
N LYS A 20 9.01 9.27 7.16
CA LYS A 20 9.83 8.25 7.83
C LYS A 20 10.47 7.24 6.85
N ASN A 21 10.46 5.94 7.14
CA ASN A 21 11.18 4.90 6.41
C ASN A 21 10.32 3.69 6.01
N LEU A 22 8.99 3.77 6.10
CA LEU A 22 8.18 2.66 5.59
C LEU A 22 8.33 2.56 4.06
N PRO A 23 8.34 1.34 3.50
CA PRO A 23 8.40 1.12 2.06
C PRO A 23 7.19 1.74 1.35
N LEU A 24 7.42 2.17 0.11
CA LEU A 24 6.38 2.63 -0.79
C LEU A 24 6.29 1.62 -1.93
N LEU A 25 5.08 1.18 -2.24
CA LEU A 25 4.82 0.24 -3.33
C LEU A 25 3.85 0.87 -4.34
N VAL A 26 4.13 0.67 -5.63
CA VAL A 26 3.14 0.91 -6.69
C VAL A 26 2.16 -0.24 -6.65
N VAL A 27 0.88 0.09 -6.53
CA VAL A 27 -0.22 -0.87 -6.48
C VAL A 27 -1.24 -0.55 -7.56
N ARG A 28 -1.86 -1.59 -8.14
CA ARG A 28 -2.79 -1.48 -9.27
C ARG A 28 -4.16 -2.05 -8.90
N GLU A 29 -5.22 -1.31 -9.22
CA GLU A 29 -6.61 -1.82 -9.19
C GLU A 29 -6.88 -2.70 -10.42
N ARG A 30 -7.89 -3.58 -10.35
CA ARG A 30 -8.27 -4.45 -11.48
C ARG A 30 -8.57 -3.70 -12.79
N ASN A 31 -9.00 -2.45 -12.72
CA ASN A 31 -9.25 -1.61 -13.90
C ASN A 31 -7.98 -1.03 -14.54
N GLY A 32 -6.79 -1.34 -14.02
CA GLY A 32 -5.51 -0.83 -14.50
C GLY A 32 -5.03 0.47 -13.83
N SER A 33 -5.84 1.09 -12.97
CA SER A 33 -5.44 2.35 -12.30
C SER A 33 -4.35 2.09 -11.28
N GLN A 34 -3.31 2.92 -11.31
CA GLN A 34 -2.18 2.84 -10.39
C GLN A 34 -2.29 3.85 -9.25
N SER A 35 -1.84 3.43 -8.07
CA SER A 35 -1.70 4.23 -6.87
C SER A 35 -0.38 3.90 -6.17
N VAL A 36 0.04 4.74 -5.22
CA VAL A 36 1.18 4.46 -4.33
C VAL A 36 0.63 4.18 -2.94
N ALA A 37 0.99 3.03 -2.37
CA ALA A 37 0.61 2.65 -1.02
C ALA A 37 1.83 2.55 -0.12
N VAL A 38 1.67 2.91 1.15
CA VAL A 38 2.65 2.60 2.20
C VAL A 38 2.50 1.15 2.59
N ASP A 39 3.61 0.43 2.66
CA ASP A 39 3.62 -0.96 3.10
C ASP A 39 3.98 -1.06 4.59
N ALA A 40 3.02 -1.50 5.39
CA ALA A 40 3.21 -1.79 6.82
C ALA A 40 3.34 -3.30 7.10
N VAL A 41 3.29 -4.15 6.06
CA VAL A 41 3.16 -5.60 6.16
C VAL A 41 4.42 -6.32 5.67
N GLY A 42 5.06 -5.84 4.61
CA GLY A 42 6.22 -6.48 3.98
C GLY A 42 5.85 -7.23 2.70
N CYS A 43 5.06 -6.59 1.83
CA CYS A 43 4.59 -7.16 0.58
C CYS A 43 5.65 -7.11 -0.52
N VAL A 44 5.49 -7.99 -1.52
CA VAL A 44 6.36 -8.09 -2.69
C VAL A 44 5.57 -7.95 -3.99
N PRO A 45 6.23 -7.63 -5.12
CA PRO A 45 5.58 -7.62 -6.43
C PRO A 45 4.86 -8.94 -6.74
N GLY A 46 3.61 -8.83 -7.18
CA GLY A 46 2.72 -9.97 -7.44
C GLY A 46 1.69 -10.22 -6.34
N ASP A 47 1.93 -9.73 -5.12
CA ASP A 47 0.99 -9.93 -4.01
C ASP A 47 -0.35 -9.23 -4.26
N TRP A 48 -1.43 -9.94 -4.00
CA TRP A 48 -2.75 -9.36 -3.85
C TRP A 48 -2.92 -8.86 -2.43
N VAL A 49 -3.33 -7.59 -2.28
CA VAL A 49 -3.31 -6.90 -0.99
C VAL A 49 -4.59 -6.13 -0.71
N ILE A 50 -4.89 -5.96 0.58
CA ILE A 50 -5.95 -5.08 1.06
C ILE A 50 -5.31 -3.76 1.47
N CYS A 51 -5.82 -2.66 0.90
CA CYS A 51 -5.42 -1.31 1.30
C CYS A 51 -6.56 -0.58 2.02
N VAL A 52 -6.20 0.16 3.07
CA VAL A 52 -7.06 1.15 3.73
C VAL A 52 -6.74 2.52 3.15
N SER A 53 -7.77 3.26 2.76
CA SER A 53 -7.64 4.62 2.24
C SER A 53 -8.22 5.67 3.20
N GLY A 54 -7.82 6.93 3.02
CA GLY A 54 -8.34 8.06 3.80
C GLY A 54 -7.75 8.14 5.21
N SER A 55 -8.47 8.72 6.17
CA SER A 55 -7.96 9.00 7.52
C SER A 55 -7.51 7.76 8.30
N GLY A 56 -8.10 6.59 8.02
CA GLY A 56 -7.74 5.33 8.66
C GLY A 56 -6.38 4.77 8.23
N SER A 57 -5.85 5.18 7.07
CA SER A 57 -4.56 4.71 6.54
C SER A 57 -3.40 5.08 7.47
N ARG A 58 -3.42 6.30 8.04
CA ARG A 58 -2.41 6.76 8.99
C ARG A 58 -2.31 5.84 10.20
N ALA A 59 -3.44 5.55 10.84
CA ALA A 59 -3.48 4.63 11.98
C ALA A 59 -2.95 3.23 11.62
N ALA A 60 -3.16 2.77 10.38
CA ALA A 60 -2.67 1.48 9.92
C ALA A 60 -1.13 1.42 9.74
N THR A 61 -0.44 2.57 9.67
CA THR A 61 1.03 2.62 9.70
C THR A 61 1.60 2.45 11.12
N GLY A 62 0.75 2.40 12.14
CA GLY A 62 1.15 2.50 13.55
C GLY A 62 1.39 3.93 14.02
N ASP A 63 1.20 4.94 13.15
CA ASP A 63 1.42 6.35 13.45
C ASP A 63 0.32 7.24 12.85
N LYS A 64 -0.48 7.88 13.72
CA LYS A 64 -1.60 8.74 13.30
C LYS A 64 -1.17 10.00 12.56
N ASP A 65 0.09 10.41 12.72
CA ASP A 65 0.66 11.59 12.07
C ASP A 65 1.41 11.24 10.77
N TYR A 66 1.47 9.95 10.39
CA TYR A 66 2.12 9.53 9.15
C TYR A 66 1.39 10.14 7.94
N PRO A 67 2.09 10.84 7.02
CA PRO A 67 1.46 11.56 5.90
C PRO A 67 1.12 10.61 4.76
N THR A 68 0.14 9.72 4.99
CA THR A 68 -0.39 8.79 3.99
C THR A 68 -1.91 8.89 3.91
N ASP A 69 -2.44 8.56 2.74
CA ASP A 69 -3.85 8.36 2.46
C ASP A 69 -4.15 6.95 1.94
N LEU A 70 -3.13 6.09 1.79
CA LEU A 70 -3.25 4.70 1.34
C LEU A 70 -2.18 3.81 1.99
N THR A 71 -2.61 2.78 2.72
CA THR A 71 -1.71 1.86 3.43
C THR A 71 -2.16 0.42 3.25
N ILE A 72 -1.22 -0.46 2.93
CA ILE A 72 -1.44 -1.90 2.87
C ILE A 72 -1.58 -2.44 4.29
N VAL A 73 -2.64 -3.21 4.53
CA VAL A 73 -2.97 -3.77 5.84
C VAL A 73 -2.98 -5.29 5.87
N GLY A 74 -2.87 -5.95 4.72
CA GLY A 74 -2.77 -7.41 4.64
C GLY A 74 -2.54 -7.91 3.21
N ILE A 75 -2.00 -9.12 3.13
CA ILE A 75 -1.87 -9.92 1.93
C ILE A 75 -3.08 -10.85 1.84
N ILE A 76 -3.59 -11.06 0.64
CA ILE A 76 -4.71 -11.95 0.37
C ILE A 76 -4.17 -13.28 -0.15
N ASP A 77 -4.31 -14.32 0.65
CA ASP A 77 -3.96 -15.67 0.24
C ASP A 77 -5.03 -16.24 -0.71
N TYR A 78 -4.60 -17.07 -1.67
CA TYR A 78 -5.47 -17.80 -2.59
C TYR A 78 -6.49 -16.92 -3.33
N TRP A 79 -6.08 -15.71 -3.71
CA TRP A 79 -6.94 -14.80 -4.46
C TRP A 79 -7.00 -15.19 -5.94
N ASP A 80 -8.12 -15.78 -6.34
CA ASP A 80 -8.40 -16.03 -7.76
C ASP A 80 -8.84 -14.72 -8.42
N GLU A 81 -8.03 -14.24 -9.38
CA GLU A 81 -8.40 -13.07 -10.19
C GLU A 81 -9.63 -13.37 -11.05
N ASP A 82 -9.74 -14.63 -11.47
CA ASP A 82 -10.78 -15.21 -12.31
C ASP A 82 -11.71 -16.05 -11.42
N GLY A 83 -12.75 -15.43 -10.87
CA GLY A 83 -13.91 -16.22 -10.42
C GLY A 83 -14.58 -16.90 -11.60
#